data_AF-A0A3D4RTR6-F1
#
_entry.id   AF-A0A3D4RTR6-F1
#
_cell.length_a   1.000
_cell.length_b   1.000
_cell.length_c   1.000
_cell.angle_alpha   90.00
_cell.angle_beta   90.00
_cell.angle_gamma   90.00
#
_symmetry.space_group_name_H-M   'P 1'
#
loop_
_entity.id
_entity.type
_entity.pdbx_description
1 polymer ?
#
loop_
_entity_poly.entity_id
_entity_poly.type
_entity_poly.pdbx_seq_one_letter_code
_entity_poly.pdbx_strand_id
1 'polypeptide(L)' 'MRIIDTEAQVIAELKQEGQIVDDKQYPAFKVTTLRHPTLGKLVLIEDKAGNGALIEMEE' A
#
# COMPACT_ATOMS: atom_id res chain seq x y z
N MET A 1 -11.32 -1.52 -9.62
CA MET A 1 -10.65 -1.06 -8.37
C MET A 1 -11.26 -1.79 -7.17
N ARG A 2 -10.45 -2.31 -6.25
CA ARG A 2 -10.91 -3.06 -5.07
C ARG A 2 -10.12 -2.66 -3.82
N ILE A 3 -10.79 -2.62 -2.68
CA ILE A 3 -10.17 -2.44 -1.35
C ILE A 3 -10.08 -3.79 -0.66
N ILE A 4 -8.92 -4.08 -0.07
CA ILE A 4 -8.63 -5.34 0.64
C ILE A 4 -7.99 -4.97 1.99
N ASP A 5 -8.60 -5.39 3.09
CA ASP A 5 -8.00 -5.28 4.41
C ASP A 5 -6.74 -6.17 4.46
N THR A 6 -5.68 -5.64 5.05
CA THR A 6 -4.38 -6.31 5.01
C THR A 6 -3.57 -6.04 6.28
N GLU A 7 -2.74 -7.01 6.62
CA GLU A 7 -1.90 -6.99 7.81
C GLU A 7 -0.58 -6.27 7.53
N ALA A 8 0.06 -5.76 8.60
CA ALA A 8 1.33 -5.04 8.49
C ALA A 8 2.44 -5.82 7.77
N GLN A 9 2.49 -7.15 7.96
CA GLN A 9 3.47 -7.98 7.28
C GLN A 9 3.28 -7.96 5.75
N VAL A 10 2.04 -8.09 5.28
CA VAL A 10 1.72 -8.10 3.85
C VAL A 10 2.02 -6.73 3.23
N ILE A 11 1.69 -5.63 3.93
CA ILE A 11 2.05 -4.28 3.49
C ILE A 11 3.57 -4.13 3.34
N ALA A 12 4.35 -4.65 4.29
CA ALA A 12 5.81 -4.58 4.25
C ALA A 12 6.39 -5.38 3.07
N GLU A 13 5.87 -6.59 2.82
CA GLU A 13 6.25 -7.42 1.67
C GLU A 13 5.97 -6.71 0.35
N LEU A 14 4.76 -6.16 0.17
CA LEU A 14 4.39 -5.42 -1.04
C LEU A 14 5.28 -4.20 -1.31
N LYS A 15 5.75 -3.52 -0.25
CA LYS A 15 6.70 -2.41 -0.36
C LYS A 15 8.12 -2.85 -0.70
N GLN A 16 8.54 -4.04 -0.27
CA GLN A 16 9.85 -4.60 -0.62
C GLN A 16 9.89 -5.10 -2.05
N GLU A 17 8.80 -5.71 -2.52
CA GLU A 17 8.68 -6.24 -3.88
C GLU A 17 8.39 -5.15 -4.92
N GLY A 18 7.71 -4.08 -4.49
CA GLY A 18 7.30 -2.97 -5.35
C GLY A 18 8.28 -1.80 -5.40
N GLN A 19 8.10 -0.96 -6.41
CA GLN A 19 8.76 0.35 -6.49
C GLN A 19 7.82 1.43 -5.94
N ILE A 20 8.20 2.08 -4.84
CA ILE A 20 7.46 3.23 -4.30
C ILE A 20 7.53 4.40 -5.30
N VAL A 21 6.36 4.93 -5.66
CA VAL A 21 6.19 6.05 -6.59
C VAL A 21 5.96 7.36 -5.84
N ASP A 22 5.16 7.34 -4.78
CA ASP A 22 4.87 8.50 -3.93
C ASP A 22 4.50 8.03 -2.52
N ASP A 23 4.77 8.86 -1.51
CA ASP A 23 4.31 8.62 -0.15
C ASP A 23 3.87 9.91 0.55
N LYS A 24 2.79 9.82 1.34
CA LYS A 24 2.23 10.93 2.09
C LYS A 24 1.90 10.51 3.50
N GLN A 25 2.50 11.20 4.46
CA GLN A 25 2.23 11.03 5.87
C GLN A 25 1.13 11.98 6.34
N TYR A 26 0.10 11.43 6.96
CA TYR A 26 -0.94 12.17 7.68
C TYR A 26 -0.84 11.88 9.18
N PRO A 27 -1.50 12.67 10.07
CA PRO A 27 -1.45 12.45 11.50
C PRO A 27 -1.95 11.07 11.96
N ALA A 28 -2.88 10.48 11.20
CA ALA A 28 -3.55 9.22 11.53
C ALA A 28 -3.04 8.01 10.71
N PHE A 29 -2.62 8.21 9.46
CA PHE A 29 -2.22 7.14 8.55
C PHE A 29 -1.16 7.61 7.56
N LYS A 30 -0.51 6.67 6.90
CA LYS A 30 0.39 6.90 5.76
C LYS A 30 -0.23 6.31 4.51
N VAL A 31 -0.14 7.04 3.40
CA VAL A 31 -0.52 6.57 2.07
C VAL A 31 0.76 6.36 1.28
N THR A 32 0.94 5.18 0.70
CA THR A 32 2.08 4.86 -0.17
C THR A 32 1.54 4.37 -1.51
N THR A 33 1.90 5.05 -2.60
CA THR A 33 1.62 4.57 -3.96
C THR A 33 2.84 3.80 -4.45
N LEU A 34 2.65 2.61 -4.98
CA LEU A 34 3.74 1.80 -5.53
C LEU A 34 3.33 1.10 -6.83
N ARG A 35 4.34 0.73 -7.62
CA ARG A 35 4.21 -0.14 -8.78
C ARG A 35 4.78 -1.51 -8.44
N HIS A 36 3.91 -2.49 -8.33
CA HIS A 36 4.25 -3.89 -8.10
C HIS A 36 4.57 -4.59 -9.42
N PRO A 37 5.59 -5.47 -9.48
CA PRO A 37 5.95 -6.18 -10.71
C PRO A 37 4.83 -7.06 -11.27
N THR A 38 3.99 -7.64 -10.41
CA THR A 38 2.92 -8.58 -10.81
C THR A 38 1.51 -8.03 -10.62
N LEU A 39 1.31 -7.13 -9.66
CA LEU A 39 -0.02 -6.62 -9.27
C LEU A 39 -0.31 -5.24 -9.86
N GLY A 40 0.65 -4.64 -10.57
CA GLY A 40 0.47 -3.33 -11.20
C GLY A 40 0.48 -2.19 -10.19
N LYS A 41 -0.42 -1.21 -10.34
CA LYS A 41 -0.47 -0.02 -9.49
C LYS A 41 -1.23 -0.32 -8.20
N LEU A 42 -0.55 -0.13 -7.06
CA LEU A 42 -1.14 -0.33 -5.73
C LEU A 42 -1.09 0.98 -4.94
N VAL A 43 -2.12 1.19 -4.11
CA VAL A 43 -2.11 2.20 -3.06
C VAL A 43 -2.26 1.50 -1.72
N LEU A 44 -1.29 1.73 -0.84
CA LEU A 44 -1.28 1.20 0.52
C LEU A 44 -1.68 2.31 1.48
N ILE A 45 -2.60 2.01 2.39
CA ILE A 45 -2.97 2.87 3.51
C ILE A 45 -2.63 2.11 4.77
N GLU A 46 -1.78 2.67 5.63
CA GLU A 46 -1.38 2.04 6.89
C GLU A 46 -1.55 3.00 8.06
N ASP A 47 -2.02 2.49 9.19
CA ASP A 47 -2.05 3.21 10.46
C ASP A 47 -0.68 3.18 11.15
N LYS A 48 -0.60 3.76 12.36
CA LYS A 48 0.65 3.78 13.15
C LYS A 48 1.09 2.41 13.65
N ALA A 49 0.20 1.42 13.67
CA ALA A 49 0.51 0.03 14.01
C ALA A 49 0.96 -0.77 12.77
N GLY A 50 0.91 -0.17 11.58
CA GLY A 50 1.27 -0.79 10.31
C GLY A 50 0.14 -1.57 9.65
N ASN A 51 -1.04 -1.66 10.26
CA ASN A 51 -2.19 -2.33 9.65
C ASN A 51 -2.93 -1.37 8.72
N GLY A 52 -3.64 -1.90 7.74
CA GLY A 52 -4.56 -1.06 7.00
C GLY A 52 -5.12 -1.73 5.75
N ALA A 53 -5.14 -0.99 4.66
CA ALA A 53 -5.84 -1.39 3.45
C ALA A 53 -4.93 -1.28 2.22
N LEU A 54 -5.05 -2.28 1.36
CA LEU A 54 -4.54 -2.29 0.00
C LEU A 54 -5.66 -1.86 -0.95
N ILE A 55 -5.34 -0.98 -1.90
CA ILE A 55 -6.22 -0.62 -3.01
C ILE A 55 -5.54 -1.02 -4.32
N GLU A 56 -6.17 -1.96 -5.02
CA GLU A 56 -5.78 -2.35 -6.37
C GLU A 56 -6.39 -1.36 -7.37
N MET A 57 -5.53 -0.69 -8.12
CA MET A 57 -5.94 0.24 -9.17
C MET A 57 -6.04 -0.50 -10.50
N GLU A 58 -7.13 -0.28 -11.24
CA GLU A 58 -7.19 -0.72 -12.64
C GLU A 58 -6.25 0.14 -13.50
N GLU A 59 -5.71 -0.44 -14.56
CA GLU A 59 -4.69 0.20 -15.41
C GLU A 59 -5.21 1.38 -16.23
#